data_AF-A0A7C6FHV0-F1
#
_entry.id   AF-A0A7C6FHV0-F1
#
_cell.length_a   1.000
_cell.length_b   1.000
_cell.length_c   1.000
_cell.angle_alpha   90.00
_cell.angle_beta   90.00
_cell.angle_gamma   90.00
#
_symmetry.space_group_name_H-M   'P 1'
#
loop_
_entity.id
_entity.type
_entity.pdbx_description
1 polymer ?
#
loop_
_entity_poly.entity_id
_entity_poly.type
_entity_poly.pdbx_seq_one_letter_code
_entity_poly.pdbx_strand_id
1 'polypeptide(L)'
;MKHFIFIAIITFSSIGMNGQNHCDFTKYYEDFISIDRLTDNEKDFLTKQVVETNKKSCVSELINNNIMFFDYLLTNFSSNSNDKSLLQLNDSLSLRKNYFEGLKKDSLFNSTMNELVNKTIDKKIPKDSLNMNQLLNIAVKYFSINKLTKEGNYAGKVCAGFNSIKSTEKIRKPFVEAFCFSSIFNNYISEEFSMYEEFVDAIKELNTINLGIEEEEKLLRAQGAMFLIMKNNNKLRKMLQVEYEKQKEYLPFILIY
;
A
#
# COMPACT_ATOMS: atom_id res chain seq x y z
N MET A 1 -23.21 -71.83 -24.24
CA MET A 1 -22.76 -71.05 -23.08
C MET A 1 -22.13 -69.76 -23.58
N LYS A 2 -22.82 -68.63 -23.43
CA LYS A 2 -22.31 -67.29 -23.80
C LYS A 2 -21.62 -66.71 -22.56
N HIS A 3 -20.31 -66.53 -22.60
CA HIS A 3 -19.60 -65.76 -21.58
C HIS A 3 -19.66 -64.27 -21.93
N PHE A 4 -20.41 -63.53 -21.13
CA PHE A 4 -20.35 -62.06 -21.11
C PHE A 4 -19.09 -61.66 -20.32
N ILE A 5 -18.14 -61.03 -20.99
CA ILE A 5 -17.00 -60.36 -20.34
C ILE A 5 -17.49 -58.97 -19.92
N PHE A 6 -17.65 -58.76 -18.62
CA PHE A 6 -17.94 -57.46 -18.03
C PHE A 6 -16.63 -56.67 -17.95
N ILE A 7 -16.46 -55.67 -18.82
CA ILE A 7 -15.34 -54.72 -18.73
C ILE A 7 -15.75 -53.66 -17.69
N ALA A 8 -15.13 -53.72 -16.51
CA ALA A 8 -15.25 -52.67 -15.50
C ALA A 8 -14.42 -51.46 -15.94
N ILE A 9 -15.09 -50.41 -16.40
CA ILE A 9 -14.47 -49.10 -16.64
C ILE A 9 -14.25 -48.45 -15.27
N ILE A 10 -13.02 -48.52 -14.76
CA ILE A 10 -12.60 -47.75 -13.59
C ILE A 10 -12.37 -46.31 -14.07
N THR A 11 -13.37 -45.46 -13.91
CA THR A 11 -13.18 -44.01 -14.02
C THR A 11 -12.35 -43.56 -12.82
N PHE A 12 -11.07 -43.28 -13.05
CA PHE A 12 -10.25 -42.51 -12.11
C PHE A 12 -10.83 -41.10 -12.04
N SER A 13 -11.73 -40.87 -11.10
CA SER A 13 -12.04 -39.54 -10.62
C SER A 13 -10.75 -39.01 -9.99
N SER A 14 -10.02 -38.17 -10.70
CA SER A 14 -9.01 -37.32 -10.09
C SER A 14 -9.73 -36.40 -9.12
N ILE A 15 -9.91 -36.86 -7.88
CA ILE A 15 -10.22 -36.00 -6.75
C ILE A 15 -8.99 -35.11 -6.64
N GLY A 16 -9.04 -33.95 -7.29
CA GLY A 16 -8.10 -32.88 -7.04
C GLY A 16 -8.18 -32.60 -5.55
N MET A 17 -7.14 -32.98 -4.82
CA MET A 17 -6.91 -32.55 -3.45
C MET A 17 -6.68 -31.03 -3.48
N ASN A 18 -7.75 -30.25 -3.67
CA ASN A 18 -7.79 -28.86 -3.27
C ASN A 18 -8.03 -28.84 -1.75
N GLY A 19 -7.04 -29.34 -1.00
CA GLY A 19 -6.87 -28.85 0.37
C GLY A 19 -6.48 -27.39 0.24
N GLN A 20 -7.45 -26.49 0.25
CA GLN A 20 -7.19 -25.06 0.41
C GLN A 20 -6.56 -24.87 1.79
N ASN A 21 -5.25 -25.02 1.87
CA ASN A 21 -4.48 -24.74 3.06
C ASN A 21 -4.61 -23.24 3.32
N HIS A 22 -5.43 -22.87 4.30
CA HIS A 22 -5.55 -21.50 4.78
C HIS A 22 -4.16 -20.93 5.05
N CYS A 23 -3.84 -19.81 4.40
CA CYS A 23 -2.60 -19.10 4.63
C CYS A 23 -2.71 -18.24 5.90
N ASP A 24 -2.22 -18.76 7.02
CA ASP A 24 -2.11 -17.99 8.26
C ASP A 24 -0.93 -17.00 8.18
N PHE A 25 -1.24 -15.78 7.78
CA PHE A 25 -0.27 -14.72 7.54
C PHE A 25 0.56 -14.36 8.78
N THR A 26 -0.02 -14.52 9.99
CA THR A 26 0.61 -14.10 11.26
C THR A 26 1.85 -14.93 11.62
N LYS A 27 1.95 -16.15 11.08
CA LYS A 27 3.10 -17.04 11.26
C LYS A 27 4.35 -16.56 10.55
N TYR A 28 4.21 -15.67 9.57
CA TYR A 28 5.30 -15.28 8.67
C TYR A 28 5.79 -13.85 8.90
N TYR A 29 5.25 -13.09 9.86
CA TYR A 29 5.69 -11.69 10.08
C TYR A 29 7.20 -11.54 10.26
N GLU A 30 7.83 -12.46 10.98
CA GLU A 30 9.27 -12.45 11.24
C GLU A 30 10.11 -12.77 9.99
N ASP A 31 9.49 -13.29 8.93
CA ASP A 31 10.18 -13.68 7.70
C ASP A 31 10.36 -12.54 6.71
N PHE A 32 9.53 -11.48 6.82
CA PHE A 32 9.54 -10.36 5.87
C PHE A 32 9.42 -8.98 6.52
N ILE A 33 9.36 -8.88 7.84
CA ILE A 33 9.40 -7.58 8.53
C ILE A 33 10.71 -7.49 9.30
N SER A 34 11.43 -6.38 9.12
CA SER A 34 12.54 -5.98 9.99
C SER A 34 12.08 -4.92 10.97
N ILE A 35 12.62 -5.00 12.18
CA ILE A 35 12.58 -3.92 13.15
C ILE A 35 13.98 -3.71 13.71
N ASP A 36 14.45 -2.47 13.65
CA ASP A 36 15.77 -2.09 14.12
C ASP A 36 15.71 -0.78 14.90
N ARG A 37 16.75 -0.52 15.70
CA ARG A 37 16.96 0.79 16.34
C ARG A 37 17.93 1.60 15.50
N LEU A 38 17.54 2.82 15.18
CA LEU A 38 18.39 3.81 14.54
C LEU A 38 18.60 4.97 15.51
N THR A 39 19.85 5.41 15.66
CA THR A 39 20.19 6.64 16.38
C THR A 39 20.52 7.73 15.37
N ASP A 40 19.75 8.82 15.38
CA ASP A 40 20.00 10.01 14.56
C ASP A 40 19.93 11.27 15.43
N ASN A 41 20.93 12.15 15.32
CA ASN A 41 21.02 13.38 16.13
C ASN A 41 20.78 13.15 17.64
N GLU A 42 21.44 12.14 18.22
CA GLU A 42 21.33 11.73 19.63
C GLU A 42 19.92 11.27 20.06
N LYS A 43 19.04 10.97 19.10
CA LYS A 43 17.70 10.44 19.35
C LYS A 43 17.57 9.05 18.76
N ASP A 44 17.02 8.15 19.57
CA ASP A 44 16.72 6.79 19.13
C ASP A 44 15.32 6.72 18.51
N PHE A 45 15.23 6.03 17.39
CA PHE A 45 14.01 5.75 16.65
C PHE A 45 13.92 4.27 16.31
N LEU A 46 12.70 3.76 16.19
CA LEU A 46 12.47 2.43 15.62
C LEU A 46 12.27 2.56 14.12
N THR A 47 13.03 1.80 13.36
CA THR A 47 12.80 1.61 11.93
C THR A 47 12.09 0.28 11.73
N LYS A 48 10.97 0.31 11.01
CA LYS A 48 10.17 -0.86 10.66
C LYS A 48 10.07 -0.88 9.15
N GLN A 49 10.37 -2.01 8.53
CA GLN A 49 10.33 -2.13 7.07
C GLN A 49 10.01 -3.55 6.66
N VAL A 50 9.40 -3.69 5.50
CA VAL A 50 9.19 -4.93 4.79
C VAL A 50 10.44 -5.21 3.97
N VAL A 51 10.90 -6.45 4.04
CA VAL A 51 12.08 -6.94 3.33
C VAL A 51 11.71 -8.16 2.51
N GLU A 52 12.47 -8.42 1.46
CA GLU A 52 12.33 -9.67 0.70
C GLU A 52 12.55 -10.88 1.62
N THR A 53 11.76 -11.91 1.39
CA THR A 53 11.92 -13.18 2.10
C THR A 53 12.39 -14.28 1.16
N ASN A 54 13.45 -14.98 1.56
CA ASN A 54 13.97 -16.15 0.87
C ASN A 54 13.27 -17.45 1.30
N LYS A 55 12.44 -17.39 2.35
CA LYS A 55 11.71 -18.55 2.86
C LYS A 55 10.47 -18.77 2.01
N LYS A 56 10.38 -19.94 1.38
CA LYS A 56 9.19 -20.33 0.62
C LYS A 56 8.01 -20.50 1.57
N SER A 57 6.99 -19.68 1.40
CA SER A 57 5.75 -19.69 2.17
C SER A 57 4.56 -19.30 1.29
N CYS A 58 3.34 -19.46 1.80
CA CYS A 58 2.13 -19.03 1.09
C CYS A 58 2.06 -17.51 0.83
N VAL A 59 2.90 -16.71 1.51
CA VAL A 59 2.93 -15.25 1.38
C VAL A 59 4.15 -14.74 0.60
N SER A 60 5.19 -15.56 0.45
CA SER A 60 6.50 -15.13 -0.09
C SER A 60 6.43 -14.45 -1.45
N GLU A 61 5.72 -15.04 -2.42
CA GLU A 61 5.54 -14.45 -3.75
C GLU A 61 4.77 -13.13 -3.71
N LEU A 62 3.71 -13.06 -2.90
CA LEU A 62 2.90 -11.86 -2.75
C LEU A 62 3.73 -10.71 -2.16
N ILE A 63 4.52 -10.97 -1.11
CA ILE A 63 5.37 -9.99 -0.45
C ILE A 63 6.47 -9.49 -1.40
N ASN A 64 7.27 -10.40 -1.97
CA ASN A 64 8.46 -10.03 -2.74
C ASN A 64 8.13 -9.21 -3.99
N ASN A 65 6.96 -9.42 -4.58
CA ASN A 65 6.50 -8.63 -5.73
C ASN A 65 5.87 -7.27 -5.34
N ASN A 66 5.65 -6.99 -4.05
CA ASN A 66 4.87 -5.84 -3.59
C ASN A 66 5.42 -5.19 -2.31
N ILE A 67 6.74 -5.21 -2.08
CA ILE A 67 7.37 -4.73 -0.82
C ILE A 67 6.83 -3.38 -0.36
N MET A 68 6.84 -2.37 -1.23
CA MET A 68 6.41 -1.00 -0.90
C MET A 68 4.92 -0.90 -0.55
N PHE A 69 4.08 -1.76 -1.14
CA PHE A 69 2.66 -1.88 -0.79
C PHE A 69 2.52 -2.38 0.66
N PHE A 70 3.27 -3.41 1.03
CA PHE A 70 3.25 -3.95 2.38
C PHE A 70 3.88 -3.00 3.40
N ASP A 71 4.92 -2.26 3.03
CA ASP A 71 5.49 -1.18 3.84
C ASP A 71 4.45 -0.12 4.17
N TYR A 72 3.64 0.27 3.17
CA TYR A 72 2.56 1.20 3.39
C TYR A 72 1.53 0.64 4.39
N LEU A 73 1.13 -0.62 4.23
CA LEU A 73 0.20 -1.27 5.15
C LEU A 73 0.76 -1.36 6.58
N LEU A 74 2.01 -1.78 6.73
CA LEU A 74 2.69 -1.84 8.03
C LEU A 74 2.75 -0.45 8.66
N THR A 75 3.15 0.57 7.92
CA THR A 75 3.30 1.93 8.45
C THR A 75 1.97 2.58 8.85
N ASN A 76 0.90 2.32 8.10
CA ASN A 76 -0.36 3.08 8.22
C ASN A 76 -1.50 2.30 8.87
N PHE A 77 -1.41 0.98 8.92
CA PHE A 77 -2.44 0.07 9.45
C PHE A 77 -1.89 -0.87 10.52
N SER A 78 -0.73 -0.56 11.09
CA SER A 78 -0.28 -1.09 12.39
C SER A 78 -0.26 0.00 13.46
N SER A 79 -0.43 -0.41 14.71
CA SER A 79 -0.33 0.44 15.89
C SER A 79 1.13 0.69 16.26
N ASN A 80 1.42 1.95 16.62
CA ASN A 80 2.70 2.38 17.18
C ASN A 80 2.60 2.61 18.70
N SER A 81 1.56 2.10 19.35
CA SER A 81 1.26 2.39 20.76
C SER A 81 2.34 1.90 21.74
N ASN A 82 3.13 0.90 21.37
CA ASN A 82 4.20 0.34 22.17
C ASN A 82 5.61 0.86 21.80
N ASP A 83 5.75 1.77 20.83
CA ASP A 83 7.07 2.20 20.35
C ASP A 83 7.95 2.78 21.46
N LYS A 84 7.35 3.56 22.39
CA LYS A 84 8.08 4.12 23.54
C LYS A 84 8.61 3.05 24.48
N SER A 85 7.86 1.98 24.74
CA SER A 85 8.33 0.89 25.60
C SER A 85 9.34 0.01 24.89
N LEU A 86 9.17 -0.21 23.59
CA LEU A 86 10.14 -0.94 22.75
C LEU A 86 11.50 -0.23 22.70
N LEU A 87 11.53 1.11 22.64
CA LEU A 87 12.77 1.90 22.67
C LEU A 87 13.55 1.78 24.00
N GLN A 88 12.91 1.35 25.09
CA GLN A 88 13.58 1.15 26.38
C GLN A 88 14.29 -0.20 26.50
N LEU A 89 14.08 -1.12 25.55
CA LEU A 89 14.68 -2.46 25.56
C LEU A 89 16.10 -2.42 25.01
N ASN A 90 17.13 -2.66 25.83
CA ASN A 90 18.51 -2.48 25.40
C ASN A 90 19.03 -3.57 24.44
N ASP A 91 18.47 -4.78 24.48
CA ASP A 91 18.90 -5.88 23.62
C ASP A 91 17.95 -6.08 22.41
N SER A 92 18.56 -6.34 21.24
CA SER A 92 17.85 -6.47 19.96
C SER A 92 16.93 -7.70 19.91
N LEU A 93 17.26 -8.77 20.65
CA LEU A 93 16.44 -9.98 20.74
C LEU A 93 15.12 -9.71 21.46
N SER A 94 15.16 -9.03 22.62
CA SER A 94 13.97 -8.63 23.35
C SER A 94 13.16 -7.61 22.57
N LEU A 95 13.81 -6.65 21.90
CA LEU A 95 13.12 -5.71 21.01
C LEU A 95 12.29 -6.44 19.95
N ARG A 96 12.94 -7.34 19.18
CA ARG A 96 12.27 -8.12 18.12
C ARG A 96 11.14 -8.95 18.70
N LYS A 97 11.40 -9.72 19.76
CA LYS A 97 10.38 -10.57 20.40
C LYS A 97 9.15 -9.76 20.82
N ASN A 98 9.34 -8.67 21.56
CA ASN A 98 8.24 -7.84 22.05
C ASN A 98 7.48 -7.14 20.92
N TYR A 99 8.19 -6.70 19.87
CA TYR A 99 7.56 -6.12 18.70
C TYR A 99 6.64 -7.13 18.00
N PHE A 100 7.13 -8.33 17.69
CA PHE A 100 6.33 -9.34 16.99
C PHE A 100 5.20 -9.91 17.85
N GLU A 101 5.38 -10.06 19.16
CA GLU A 101 4.28 -10.40 20.07
C GLU A 101 3.20 -9.31 20.09
N GLY A 102 3.60 -8.04 20.02
CA GLY A 102 2.67 -6.91 19.89
C GLY A 102 1.94 -6.91 18.54
N LEU A 103 2.68 -7.04 17.44
CA LEU A 103 2.12 -7.04 16.08
C LEU A 103 1.14 -8.20 15.87
N LYS A 104 1.44 -9.40 16.40
CA LYS A 104 0.53 -10.56 16.39
C LYS A 104 -0.76 -10.31 17.17
N LYS A 105 -0.81 -9.34 18.08
CA LYS A 105 -2.01 -8.93 18.84
C LYS A 105 -2.68 -7.67 18.27
N ASP A 106 -2.10 -7.05 17.25
CA ASP A 106 -2.64 -5.85 16.63
C ASP A 106 -3.89 -6.17 15.82
N SER A 107 -5.07 -5.77 16.32
CA SER A 107 -6.34 -6.08 15.66
C SER A 107 -6.50 -5.38 14.31
N LEU A 108 -5.98 -4.15 14.16
CA LEU A 108 -6.09 -3.39 12.91
C LEU A 108 -5.22 -4.01 11.83
N PHE A 109 -3.97 -4.31 12.16
CA PHE A 109 -3.04 -4.89 11.19
C PHE A 109 -3.49 -6.30 10.80
N ASN A 110 -3.80 -7.15 11.78
CA ASN A 110 -4.21 -8.53 11.51
C ASN A 110 -5.53 -8.60 10.72
N SER A 111 -6.51 -7.73 11.00
CA SER A 111 -7.75 -7.70 10.19
C SER A 111 -7.47 -7.29 8.75
N THR A 112 -6.62 -6.28 8.53
CA THR A 112 -6.19 -5.83 7.20
C THR A 112 -5.47 -6.95 6.44
N MET A 113 -4.54 -7.65 7.09
CA MET A 113 -3.79 -8.76 6.48
C MET A 113 -4.67 -9.98 6.18
N ASN A 114 -5.58 -10.32 7.08
CA ASN A 114 -6.53 -11.42 6.87
C ASN A 114 -7.47 -11.14 5.71
N GLU A 115 -7.96 -9.90 5.58
CA GLU A 115 -8.79 -9.50 4.44
C GLU A 115 -8.01 -9.61 3.12
N LEU A 116 -6.75 -9.15 3.10
CA LEU A 116 -5.87 -9.30 1.94
C LEU A 116 -5.75 -10.78 1.52
N VAL A 117 -5.34 -11.64 2.45
CA VAL A 117 -5.17 -13.08 2.20
C VAL A 117 -6.47 -13.72 1.69
N ASN A 118 -7.60 -13.42 2.32
CA ASN A 118 -8.89 -13.97 1.92
C ASN A 118 -9.32 -13.53 0.52
N LYS A 119 -8.90 -12.35 0.06
CA LYS A 119 -9.18 -11.82 -1.29
C LYS A 119 -8.16 -12.26 -2.36
N THR A 120 -6.95 -12.65 -1.97
CA THR A 120 -5.85 -12.93 -2.91
C THR A 120 -5.43 -14.41 -2.92
N ILE A 121 -4.90 -14.90 -1.80
CA ILE A 121 -4.30 -16.23 -1.67
C ILE A 121 -5.37 -17.30 -1.45
N ASP A 122 -6.19 -17.13 -0.41
CA ASP A 122 -7.21 -18.10 -0.01
C ASP A 122 -8.45 -18.03 -0.91
N LYS A 123 -8.69 -16.85 -1.54
CA LYS A 123 -9.83 -16.58 -2.43
C LYS A 123 -11.19 -16.95 -1.82
N LYS A 124 -11.34 -16.77 -0.50
CA LYS A 124 -12.57 -17.01 0.27
C LYS A 124 -13.59 -15.89 0.12
N ILE A 125 -13.15 -14.68 -0.19
CA ILE A 125 -13.98 -13.49 -0.33
C ILE A 125 -13.69 -12.86 -1.70
N PRO A 126 -14.71 -12.36 -2.43
CA PRO A 126 -14.49 -11.68 -3.70
C PRO A 126 -13.63 -10.41 -3.50
N LYS A 127 -12.84 -10.11 -4.53
CA LYS A 127 -12.10 -8.85 -4.65
C LYS A 127 -13.09 -7.67 -4.75
N ASP A 128 -12.73 -6.53 -4.18
CA ASP A 128 -13.55 -5.32 -4.34
C ASP A 128 -13.51 -4.82 -5.77
N SER A 129 -14.57 -4.17 -6.22
CA SER A 129 -14.60 -3.52 -7.53
C SER A 129 -14.41 -2.01 -7.39
N LEU A 130 -13.52 -1.43 -8.20
CA LEU A 130 -13.38 0.02 -8.29
C LEU A 130 -13.22 0.47 -9.74
N ASN A 131 -13.62 1.71 -10.03
CA ASN A 131 -13.34 2.33 -11.33
C ASN A 131 -12.16 3.31 -11.24
N MET A 132 -11.61 3.69 -12.39
CA MET A 132 -10.45 4.58 -12.45
C MET A 132 -10.66 5.93 -11.75
N ASN A 133 -11.89 6.47 -11.72
CA ASN A 133 -12.16 7.73 -11.01
C ASN A 133 -12.05 7.57 -9.49
N GLN A 134 -12.46 6.42 -8.94
CA GLN A 134 -12.28 6.10 -7.53
C GLN A 134 -10.80 5.88 -7.18
N LEU A 135 -10.03 5.27 -8.08
CA LEU A 135 -8.58 5.09 -7.93
C LEU A 135 -7.86 6.44 -7.88
N LEU A 136 -8.10 7.28 -8.90
CA LEU A 136 -7.54 8.63 -8.99
C LEU A 136 -7.92 9.48 -7.79
N ASN A 137 -9.16 9.38 -7.30
CA ASN A 137 -9.59 10.10 -6.10
C ASN A 137 -8.66 9.80 -4.90
N ILE A 138 -8.17 8.57 -4.74
CA ILE A 138 -7.19 8.25 -3.70
C ILE A 138 -5.79 8.74 -4.08
N ALA A 139 -5.34 8.45 -5.30
CA ALA A 139 -3.99 8.76 -5.77
C ALA A 139 -3.61 10.24 -5.64
N VAL A 140 -4.54 11.15 -5.98
CA VAL A 140 -4.24 12.59 -6.00
C VAL A 140 -3.89 13.17 -4.62
N LYS A 141 -4.31 12.51 -3.53
CA LYS A 141 -4.08 12.99 -2.16
C LYS A 141 -2.63 12.87 -1.72
N TYR A 142 -1.82 12.08 -2.43
CA TYR A 142 -0.38 11.99 -2.19
C TYR A 142 0.38 13.20 -2.70
N PHE A 143 -0.20 14.00 -3.60
CA PHE A 143 0.40 15.22 -4.14
C PHE A 143 -0.05 16.44 -3.31
N SER A 144 0.76 16.82 -2.33
CA SER A 144 0.36 17.79 -1.31
C SER A 144 1.07 19.13 -1.47
N ILE A 145 0.31 20.22 -1.53
CA ILE A 145 0.83 21.58 -1.30
C ILE A 145 0.87 21.82 0.21
N ASN A 146 2.05 22.08 0.75
CA ASN A 146 2.24 22.11 2.20
C ASN A 146 2.67 23.47 2.75
N LYS A 147 3.16 24.39 1.91
CA LYS A 147 3.55 25.74 2.34
C LYS A 147 3.64 26.71 1.17
N LEU A 148 3.71 28.00 1.50
CA LEU A 148 4.20 29.04 0.60
C LEU A 148 5.70 29.27 0.83
N THR A 149 6.42 29.68 -0.21
CA THR A 149 7.78 30.22 -0.08
C THR A 149 7.73 31.66 0.40
N LYS A 150 8.89 32.24 0.76
CA LYS A 150 8.97 33.65 1.17
C LYS A 150 8.54 34.61 0.06
N GLU A 151 8.67 34.18 -1.19
CA GLU A 151 8.27 34.89 -2.39
C GLU A 151 6.78 34.68 -2.74
N GLY A 152 6.04 33.91 -1.92
CA GLY A 152 4.60 33.67 -2.08
C GLY A 152 4.24 32.56 -3.07
N ASN A 153 5.22 31.79 -3.56
CA ASN A 153 5.01 30.64 -4.45
C ASN A 153 4.59 29.39 -3.68
N TYR A 154 3.83 28.51 -4.30
CA TYR A 154 3.51 27.21 -3.71
C TYR A 154 4.70 26.27 -3.69
N ALA A 155 4.86 25.55 -2.57
CA ALA A 155 5.75 24.41 -2.45
C ALA A 155 4.97 23.19 -1.99
N GLY A 156 5.37 22.02 -2.48
CA GLY A 156 4.69 20.77 -2.21
C GLY A 156 5.62 19.59 -2.00
N LYS A 157 5.04 18.47 -1.57
CA LYS A 157 5.72 17.19 -1.37
C LYS A 157 4.81 16.04 -1.75
N VAL A 158 5.39 15.01 -2.37
CA VAL A 158 4.73 13.70 -2.53
C VAL A 158 5.12 12.81 -1.35
N CYS A 159 4.19 12.41 -0.49
CA CYS A 159 4.50 11.51 0.64
C CYS A 159 3.30 10.82 1.29
N ALA A 160 3.56 9.70 1.99
CA ALA A 160 2.56 9.02 2.82
C ALA A 160 2.29 9.72 4.17
N GLY A 161 3.28 10.40 4.75
CA GLY A 161 3.16 11.02 6.07
C GLY A 161 2.45 12.38 6.09
N PHE A 162 2.62 13.17 5.03
CA PHE A 162 1.96 14.47 4.82
C PHE A 162 1.09 14.42 3.55
N ASN A 163 0.13 13.49 3.53
CA ASN A 163 -0.93 13.45 2.52
C ASN A 163 -2.26 13.92 3.12
N SER A 164 -3.22 14.11 2.24
CA SER A 164 -4.57 14.56 2.62
C SER A 164 -5.55 13.42 2.83
N ILE A 165 -5.11 12.16 2.89
CA ILE A 165 -6.02 11.00 3.01
C ILE A 165 -6.83 11.09 4.31
N LYS A 166 -6.16 11.28 5.46
CA LYS A 166 -6.83 11.34 6.76
C LYS A 166 -7.82 12.51 6.87
N SER A 167 -7.59 13.61 6.15
CA SER A 167 -8.45 14.79 6.18
C SER A 167 -9.57 14.77 5.13
N THR A 168 -9.54 13.85 4.16
CA THR A 168 -10.50 13.82 3.05
C THR A 168 -11.26 12.50 2.92
N GLU A 169 -10.76 11.40 3.48
CA GLU A 169 -11.40 10.09 3.41
C GLU A 169 -11.82 9.63 4.82
N LYS A 170 -13.13 9.70 5.08
CA LYS A 170 -13.71 9.23 6.36
C LYS A 170 -13.50 7.73 6.56
N ILE A 171 -13.62 6.95 5.49
CA ILE A 171 -13.38 5.51 5.48
C ILE A 171 -12.12 5.26 4.69
N ARG A 172 -11.09 4.76 5.38
CA ARG A 172 -9.81 4.39 4.77
C ARG A 172 -9.98 3.15 3.90
N LYS A 173 -9.21 3.08 2.82
CA LYS A 173 -9.21 1.96 1.86
C LYS A 173 -7.79 1.40 1.77
N PRO A 174 -7.37 0.56 2.74
CA PRO A 174 -5.96 0.20 2.94
C PRO A 174 -5.25 -0.24 1.65
N PHE A 175 -5.89 -1.12 0.89
CA PHE A 175 -5.29 -1.70 -0.31
C PHE A 175 -5.22 -0.74 -1.49
N VAL A 176 -6.24 0.11 -1.67
CA VAL A 176 -6.24 1.13 -2.72
C VAL A 176 -5.19 2.20 -2.41
N GLU A 177 -5.10 2.59 -1.15
CA GLU A 177 -4.09 3.54 -0.68
C GLU A 177 -2.67 2.98 -0.84
N ALA A 178 -2.43 1.74 -0.40
CA ALA A 178 -1.14 1.06 -0.55
C ALA A 178 -0.72 0.95 -2.02
N PHE A 179 -1.65 0.58 -2.91
CA PHE A 179 -1.40 0.50 -4.35
C PHE A 179 -1.08 1.87 -4.96
N CYS A 180 -1.87 2.91 -4.64
CA CYS A 180 -1.61 4.26 -5.14
C CYS A 180 -0.26 4.77 -4.67
N PHE A 181 0.06 4.57 -3.39
CA PHE A 181 1.34 4.95 -2.83
C PHE A 181 2.50 4.26 -3.54
N SER A 182 2.50 2.92 -3.60
CA SER A 182 3.60 2.16 -4.21
C SER A 182 3.77 2.50 -5.68
N SER A 183 2.67 2.63 -6.44
CA SER A 183 2.70 2.97 -7.87
C SER A 183 3.32 4.35 -8.13
N ILE A 184 2.91 5.37 -7.35
CA ILE A 184 3.45 6.73 -7.46
C ILE A 184 4.93 6.77 -7.11
N PHE A 185 5.33 6.11 -6.01
CA PHE A 185 6.71 6.15 -5.53
C PHE A 185 7.67 5.38 -6.42
N ASN A 186 7.27 4.20 -6.92
CA ASN A 186 8.03 3.44 -7.90
C ASN A 186 8.25 4.21 -9.22
N ASN A 187 7.35 5.16 -9.53
CA ASN A 187 7.41 6.01 -10.72
C ASN A 187 7.73 7.47 -10.39
N TYR A 188 8.32 7.76 -9.23
CA TYR A 188 8.55 9.15 -8.82
C TYR A 188 9.53 9.86 -9.75
N ILE A 189 10.62 9.20 -10.14
CA ILE A 189 11.64 9.72 -11.06
C ILE A 189 11.87 8.77 -12.26
N SER A 190 10.85 8.01 -12.67
CA SER A 190 10.97 7.08 -13.79
C SER A 190 10.95 7.79 -15.15
N GLU A 191 11.65 7.24 -16.15
CA GLU A 191 11.73 7.85 -17.49
C GLU A 191 10.37 7.94 -18.17
N GLU A 192 9.54 6.90 -18.09
CA GLU A 192 8.24 6.86 -18.78
C GLU A 192 7.17 7.71 -18.07
N PHE A 193 7.14 7.69 -16.74
CA PHE A 193 6.01 8.19 -15.95
C PHE A 193 6.38 9.24 -14.90
N SER A 194 7.60 9.78 -14.86
CA SER A 194 8.11 10.72 -13.83
C SER A 194 7.03 11.54 -13.12
N MET A 195 6.54 11.06 -11.97
CA MET A 195 5.49 11.74 -11.19
C MET A 195 6.04 13.01 -10.51
N TYR A 196 7.36 13.10 -10.36
CA TYR A 196 8.04 14.32 -9.95
C TYR A 196 7.83 15.45 -10.96
N GLU A 197 8.08 15.20 -12.25
CA GLU A 197 7.92 16.21 -13.29
C GLU A 197 6.46 16.66 -13.40
N GLU A 198 5.52 15.71 -13.43
CA GLU A 198 4.09 16.02 -13.48
C GLU A 198 3.64 16.87 -12.28
N PHE A 199 4.18 16.58 -11.09
CA PHE A 199 3.87 17.37 -9.90
C PHE A 199 4.50 18.76 -9.93
N VAL A 200 5.74 18.88 -10.41
CA VAL A 200 6.42 20.17 -10.59
C VAL A 200 5.65 21.04 -11.58
N ASP A 201 5.18 20.48 -12.70
CA ASP A 201 4.42 21.22 -13.69
C ASP A 201 3.05 21.63 -13.17
N ALA A 202 2.37 20.77 -12.40
CA ALA A 202 1.15 21.14 -11.69
C ALA A 202 1.36 22.29 -10.68
N ILE A 203 2.50 22.31 -9.96
CA ILE A 203 2.85 23.42 -9.06
C ILE A 203 3.08 24.72 -9.86
N LYS A 204 3.76 24.65 -11.01
CA LYS A 204 3.95 25.82 -11.88
C LYS A 204 2.61 26.37 -12.35
N GLU A 205 1.69 25.49 -12.75
CA GLU A 205 0.32 25.89 -13.15
C GLU A 205 -0.41 26.59 -11.99
N LEU A 206 -0.36 26.07 -10.76
CA LEU A 206 -0.95 26.73 -9.60
C LEU A 206 -0.39 28.13 -9.34
N ASN A 207 0.91 28.35 -9.60
CA ASN A 207 1.53 29.66 -9.42
C ASN A 207 1.09 30.69 -10.48
N THR A 208 0.35 30.29 -11.52
CA THR A 208 -0.20 31.23 -12.53
C THR A 208 -1.51 31.89 -12.09
N ILE A 209 -2.11 31.44 -10.98
CA ILE A 209 -3.41 31.90 -10.50
C ILE A 209 -3.33 32.41 -9.06
N ASN A 210 -4.13 33.44 -8.75
CA ASN A 210 -4.28 33.92 -7.38
C ASN A 210 -5.42 33.18 -6.67
N LEU A 211 -5.09 32.28 -5.75
CA LEU A 211 -6.08 31.49 -5.01
C LEU A 211 -6.49 32.10 -3.66
N GLY A 212 -5.97 33.26 -3.26
CA GLY A 212 -6.38 33.88 -2.01
C GLY A 212 -5.46 35.01 -1.57
N ILE A 213 -5.98 35.84 -0.67
CA ILE A 213 -5.22 36.91 -0.02
C ILE A 213 -4.55 36.36 1.23
N GLU A 214 -5.33 35.74 2.11
CA GLU A 214 -4.85 35.12 3.34
C GLU A 214 -4.12 33.80 3.07
N GLU A 215 -2.99 33.59 3.74
CA GLU A 215 -2.11 32.44 3.51
C GLU A 215 -2.80 31.08 3.72
N GLU A 216 -3.56 30.93 4.81
CA GLU A 216 -4.27 29.68 5.12
C GLU A 216 -5.33 29.34 4.07
N GLU A 217 -6.13 30.32 3.66
CA GLU A 217 -7.13 30.13 2.59
C GLU A 217 -6.47 29.80 1.25
N LYS A 218 -5.38 30.51 0.95
CA LYS A 218 -4.60 30.33 -0.28
C LYS A 218 -4.03 28.92 -0.35
N LEU A 219 -3.52 28.38 0.76
CA LEU A 219 -3.02 27.01 0.85
C LEU A 219 -4.14 25.98 0.72
N LEU A 220 -5.25 26.15 1.42
CA LEU A 220 -6.38 25.21 1.37
C LEU A 220 -6.96 25.11 -0.05
N ARG A 221 -7.14 26.25 -0.73
CA ARG A 221 -7.61 26.28 -2.12
C ARG A 221 -6.59 25.66 -3.08
N ALA A 222 -5.30 25.89 -2.87
CA ALA A 222 -4.24 25.28 -3.67
C ALA A 222 -4.20 23.75 -3.52
N GLN A 223 -4.44 23.21 -2.32
CA GLN A 223 -4.56 21.77 -2.10
C GLN A 223 -5.74 21.18 -2.88
N GLY A 224 -6.92 21.81 -2.82
CA GLY A 224 -8.08 21.40 -3.60
C GLY A 224 -7.83 21.47 -5.12
N ALA A 225 -7.21 22.54 -5.59
CA ALA A 225 -6.85 22.71 -7.00
C ALA A 225 -5.83 21.67 -7.46
N MET A 226 -4.81 21.37 -6.64
CA MET A 226 -3.83 20.31 -6.92
C MET A 226 -4.50 18.95 -7.13
N PHE A 227 -5.49 18.60 -6.31
CA PHE A 227 -6.22 17.34 -6.50
C PHE A 227 -6.92 17.27 -7.85
N LEU A 228 -7.51 18.38 -8.32
CA LEU A 228 -8.18 18.43 -9.61
C LEU A 228 -7.19 18.37 -10.78
N ILE A 229 -6.08 19.12 -10.70
CA ILE A 229 -5.02 19.10 -11.73
C ILE A 229 -4.49 17.68 -11.87
N MET A 230 -4.10 17.04 -10.76
CA MET A 230 -3.58 15.68 -10.79
C MET A 230 -4.64 14.65 -11.19
N LYS A 231 -5.91 14.84 -10.83
CA LYS A 231 -7.00 13.94 -11.26
C LYS A 231 -7.19 13.93 -12.78
N ASN A 232 -6.92 15.06 -13.41
CA ASN A 232 -7.00 15.24 -14.86
C ASN A 232 -5.67 14.96 -15.57
N ASN A 233 -4.62 14.61 -14.82
CA ASN A 233 -3.32 14.28 -15.38
C ASN A 233 -3.37 12.91 -16.10
N ASN A 234 -3.21 12.93 -17.42
CA ASN A 234 -3.27 11.73 -18.25
C ASN A 234 -2.11 10.76 -17.99
N LYS A 235 -0.93 11.27 -17.61
CA LYS A 235 0.24 10.44 -17.32
C LYS A 235 0.07 9.68 -16.01
N LEU A 236 -0.47 10.31 -14.96
CA LEU A 236 -0.86 9.65 -13.72
C LEU A 236 -1.90 8.54 -13.97
N ARG A 237 -2.95 8.85 -14.75
CA ARG A 237 -3.98 7.86 -15.11
C ARG A 237 -3.37 6.65 -15.83
N LYS A 238 -2.54 6.90 -16.86
CA LYS A 238 -1.88 5.84 -17.63
C LYS A 238 -0.92 5.03 -16.77
N MET A 239 -0.13 5.67 -15.92
CA MET A 239 0.77 5.00 -14.98
C MET A 239 0.01 4.06 -14.04
N LEU A 240 -1.07 4.53 -13.41
CA LEU A 240 -1.87 3.71 -12.51
C LEU A 240 -2.51 2.51 -13.23
N GLN A 241 -2.93 2.68 -14.48
CA GLN A 241 -3.45 1.58 -15.29
C GLN A 241 -2.36 0.53 -15.59
N VAL A 242 -1.17 0.97 -15.99
CA VAL A 242 -0.04 0.08 -16.27
C VAL A 242 0.39 -0.68 -15.02
N GLU A 243 0.52 0.01 -13.89
CA GLU A 243 0.87 -0.62 -12.60
C GLU A 243 -0.22 -1.60 -12.13
N TYR A 244 -1.50 -1.27 -12.34
CA TYR A 244 -2.58 -2.19 -12.03
C TYR A 244 -2.48 -3.47 -12.87
N GLU A 245 -2.29 -3.37 -14.18
CA GLU A 245 -2.19 -4.56 -15.04
C GLU A 245 -0.99 -5.46 -14.67
N LYS A 246 0.13 -4.86 -14.23
CA LYS A 246 1.29 -5.61 -13.72
C LYS A 246 0.99 -6.35 -12.41
N GLN A 247 0.19 -5.77 -11.53
CA GLN A 247 0.00 -6.27 -10.15
C GLN A 247 -1.35 -6.94 -9.90
N LYS A 248 -2.31 -6.92 -10.86
CA LYS A 248 -3.72 -7.31 -10.66
C LYS A 248 -3.96 -8.69 -10.03
N GLU A 249 -3.06 -9.65 -10.25
CA GLU A 249 -3.16 -10.98 -9.63
C GLU A 249 -2.99 -10.90 -8.11
N TYR A 250 -2.12 -10.01 -7.65
CA TYR A 250 -1.74 -9.82 -6.25
C TYR A 250 -2.62 -8.81 -5.49
N LEU A 251 -3.43 -8.03 -6.21
CA LEU A 251 -4.28 -7.00 -5.59
C LEU A 251 -5.61 -7.58 -5.09
N PRO A 252 -6.14 -7.13 -3.93
CA PRO A 252 -7.43 -7.57 -3.40
C PRO A 252 -8.63 -6.84 -4.02
N PHE A 253 -8.43 -6.18 -5.16
CA PHE A 253 -9.46 -5.46 -5.87
C PHE A 253 -9.30 -5.65 -7.39
N ILE A 254 -10.36 -5.35 -8.13
CA ILE A 254 -10.39 -5.29 -9.58
C ILE A 254 -10.71 -3.88 -10.05
N LEU A 255 -10.01 -3.44 -11.10
CA LEU A 255 -10.28 -2.19 -11.80
C LEU A 255 -11.26 -2.44 -12.94
N ILE A 256 -12.36 -1.70 -12.92
CA ILE A 256 -13.40 -1.72 -13.96
C ILE A 256 -13.20 -0.50 -14.86
N TYR A 257 -13.27 -0.75 -16.17
CA TYR A 257 -13.12 0.23 -17.25
C TYR A 257 -14.49 0.71 -17.75
#